data_AF-A0A945CMH1-F1
#
_entry.id   AF-A0A945CMH1-F1
#
_cell.length_a   1.000
_cell.length_b   1.000
_cell.length_c   1.000
_cell.angle_alpha   90.00
_cell.angle_beta   90.00
_cell.angle_gamma   90.00
#
_symmetry.space_group_name_H-M   'P 1'
#
loop_
_entity.id
_entity.type
_entity.pdbx_description
1 polymer ?
#
loop_
_entity_poly.entity_id
_entity_poly.type
_entity_poly.pdbx_seq_one_letter_code
_entity_poly.pdbx_strand_id
1 'polypeptide(L)'
;MNIGMRMPVSRSTDMGKSWTYAASDFPPISGGQRLVLLRLREGPLLFVSFTDASVSEHPEGLNFLDADGREYRGYGLFAALSFDEGATWPLKKLITRGGTDQFTGGAWTGDFTMDRTHTEPKGYMAATQSPNGTIHLISSRLHYRFNLAWLQQPAPGSEE
;
A
#
# COMPACT_ATOMS: atom_id res chain seq x y z
N MET A 1 13.01 3.05 -11.21
CA MET A 1 14.32 2.93 -10.54
C MET A 1 14.16 1.90 -9.43
N ASN A 2 15.07 0.93 -9.32
CA ASN A 2 15.07 -0.08 -8.26
C ASN A 2 16.51 -0.31 -7.77
N ILE A 3 16.68 -0.84 -6.57
CA ILE A 3 17.97 -1.28 -6.04
C ILE A 3 17.84 -2.78 -5.80
N GLY A 4 18.47 -3.60 -6.63
CA GLY A 4 18.38 -5.06 -6.55
C GLY A 4 16.93 -5.56 -6.67
N MET A 5 16.17 -5.02 -7.61
CA MET A 5 14.73 -5.33 -7.82
C MET A 5 13.82 -4.94 -6.66
N ARG A 6 14.28 -4.12 -5.71
CA ARG A 6 13.45 -3.58 -4.63
C ARG A 6 13.23 -2.09 -4.78
N MET A 7 12.16 -1.60 -4.17
CA MET A 7 11.87 -0.18 -4.13
C MET A 7 13.00 0.55 -3.39
N PRO A 8 13.57 1.62 -3.99
CA PRO A 8 14.62 2.39 -3.35
C PRO A 8 14.05 3.25 -2.22
N VAL A 9 14.75 3.28 -1.10
CA VAL A 9 14.57 4.28 -0.04
C VAL A 9 15.72 5.26 -0.13
N SER A 10 15.38 6.54 -0.14
CA SER A 10 16.32 7.65 -0.09
C SER A 10 16.15 8.33 1.26
N ARG A 11 17.25 8.47 2.01
CA ARG A 11 17.24 9.15 3.31
C ARG A 11 18.19 10.34 3.27
N SER A 12 17.72 11.48 3.79
CA SER A 12 18.53 12.67 4.02
C SER A 12 18.53 13.02 5.49
N THR A 13 19.67 13.47 6.01
CA THR A 13 19.83 13.98 7.38
C THR A 13 20.17 15.46 7.41
N ASP A 14 20.14 16.14 6.26
CA ASP A 14 20.59 17.52 6.07
C ASP A 14 19.56 18.37 5.31
N MET A 15 18.27 18.04 5.50
CA MET A 15 17.13 18.72 4.88
C MET A 15 17.12 18.63 3.35
N GLY A 16 17.56 17.49 2.81
CA GLY A 16 17.48 17.16 1.39
C GLY A 16 18.67 17.62 0.55
N LYS A 17 19.78 18.06 1.17
CA LYS A 17 20.99 18.47 0.43
C LYS A 17 21.78 17.26 -0.06
N SER A 18 21.87 16.22 0.76
CA SER A 18 22.49 14.94 0.41
C SER A 18 21.59 13.77 0.77
N TRP A 19 21.84 12.63 0.11
CA TRP A 19 21.00 11.44 0.21
C TRP A 19 21.87 10.17 0.27
N THR A 20 21.48 9.26 1.15
CA THR A 20 21.92 7.86 1.14
C THR A 20 20.80 6.98 0.60
N TYR A 21 21.16 5.94 -0.13
CA TYR A 21 20.21 5.05 -0.81
C TYR A 21 20.34 3.63 -0.31
N ALA A 22 19.20 2.96 -0.12
CA ALA A 22 19.13 1.56 0.25
C ALA A 22 17.92 0.87 -0.41
N ALA A 23 17.97 -0.45 -0.53
CA ALA A 23 16.79 -1.23 -0.87
C ALA A 23 15.85 -1.29 0.35
N SER A 24 14.54 -1.08 0.14
CA SER A 24 13.50 -1.41 1.12
C SER A 24 13.08 -2.87 1.03
N ASP A 25 12.15 -3.28 1.90
CA ASP A 25 11.49 -4.60 1.83
C ASP A 25 10.38 -4.67 0.77
N PHE A 26 10.09 -3.58 0.07
CA PHE A 26 8.94 -3.48 -0.82
C PHE A 26 9.31 -3.70 -2.30
N PRO A 27 8.38 -4.27 -3.08
CA PRO A 27 8.51 -4.38 -4.52
C PRO A 27 8.50 -2.98 -5.17
N PRO A 28 9.19 -2.77 -6.29
CA PRO A 28 9.21 -1.51 -6.99
C PRO A 28 7.86 -1.20 -7.63
N ILE A 29 7.59 0.08 -7.87
CA ILE A 29 6.48 0.54 -8.69
C ILE A 29 6.98 0.93 -10.10
N SER A 30 6.07 0.98 -11.07
CA SER A 30 6.35 1.40 -12.46
C SER A 30 5.34 2.42 -13.01
N GLY A 31 5.34 2.67 -14.32
CA GLY A 31 4.47 3.65 -14.95
C GLY A 31 2.99 3.40 -14.66
N GLY A 32 2.24 4.43 -14.32
CA GLY A 32 0.84 4.27 -13.88
C GLY A 32 0.67 4.09 -12.37
N GLN A 33 1.76 4.07 -11.59
CA GLN A 33 1.72 3.94 -10.14
C GLN A 33 2.43 5.09 -9.45
N ARG A 34 1.84 5.59 -8.36
CA ARG A 34 2.47 6.50 -7.41
C ARG A 34 2.08 6.09 -6.00
N LEU A 35 3.08 5.86 -5.16
CA LEU A 35 2.91 5.52 -3.74
C LEU A 35 2.63 6.76 -2.87
N VAL A 36 2.23 6.51 -1.63
CA VAL A 36 2.14 7.51 -0.55
C VAL A 36 3.02 7.06 0.61
N LEU A 37 3.78 8.00 1.18
CA LEU A 37 4.41 7.87 2.50
C LEU A 37 3.97 9.07 3.35
N LEU A 38 3.36 8.81 4.50
CA LEU A 38 2.76 9.83 5.38
C LEU A 38 3.06 9.52 6.84
N ARG A 39 3.49 10.51 7.62
CA ARG A 39 3.47 10.38 9.09
C ARG A 39 2.05 10.61 9.60
N LEU A 40 1.50 9.61 10.27
CA LEU A 40 0.21 9.72 10.94
C LEU A 40 0.33 10.58 12.20
N ARG A 41 -0.73 11.28 12.56
CA ARG A 41 -0.79 12.15 13.75
C ARG A 41 -0.59 11.37 15.05
N GLU A 42 -0.93 10.09 15.03
CA GLU A 42 -0.72 9.15 16.12
C GLU A 42 0.76 8.73 16.28
N GLY A 43 1.62 9.06 15.32
CA GLY A 43 3.07 8.79 15.37
C GLY A 43 3.62 7.92 14.22
N PRO A 44 3.02 6.77 13.90
CA PRO A 44 3.56 5.82 12.92
C PRO A 44 3.69 6.39 11.51
N LEU A 45 4.60 5.82 10.72
CA LEU A 45 4.63 6.04 9.28
C LEU A 45 3.64 5.09 8.59
N LEU A 46 2.81 5.66 7.73
CA LEU A 46 1.97 4.94 6.79
C LEU A 46 2.62 4.94 5.42
N PHE A 47 2.79 3.76 4.85
CA PHE A 47 3.18 3.55 3.46
C PHE A 47 2.03 2.91 2.71
N VAL A 48 1.63 3.47 1.56
CA VAL A 48 0.60 2.91 0.69
C VAL A 48 1.17 2.74 -0.70
N SER A 49 1.14 1.52 -1.21
CA SER A 49 1.76 1.14 -2.49
C SER A 49 1.03 -0.04 -3.11
N PHE A 50 1.61 -0.59 -4.17
CA PHE A 50 1.11 -1.75 -4.90
C PHE A 50 2.04 -2.94 -4.69
N THR A 51 1.49 -4.14 -4.64
CA THR A 51 2.26 -5.38 -4.44
C THR A 51 3.21 -5.70 -5.60
N ASP A 52 3.02 -5.07 -6.75
CA ASP A 52 3.77 -5.37 -7.97
C ASP A 52 3.93 -4.13 -8.83
N ALA A 53 4.96 -4.12 -9.66
CA ALA A 53 5.09 -3.16 -10.74
C ALA A 53 3.98 -3.37 -11.77
N SER A 54 3.27 -2.31 -12.16
CA SER A 54 2.17 -2.34 -13.14
C SER A 54 2.51 -2.92 -14.51
N VAL A 55 3.79 -3.01 -14.86
CA VAL A 55 4.28 -3.62 -16.11
C VAL A 55 4.58 -5.11 -15.97
N SER A 56 4.40 -5.69 -14.79
CA SER A 56 4.61 -7.12 -14.59
C SER A 56 3.53 -7.93 -15.31
N GLU A 57 3.94 -8.80 -16.23
CA GLU A 57 3.06 -9.77 -16.88
C GLU A 57 2.64 -10.90 -15.91
N HIS A 58 3.42 -11.11 -14.86
CA HIS A 58 3.23 -12.15 -13.84
C HIS A 58 3.36 -11.52 -12.45
N PRO A 59 2.29 -10.92 -11.91
CA PRO A 59 2.33 -10.34 -10.56
C PRO A 59 2.59 -11.44 -9.52
N GLU A 60 3.58 -11.23 -8.66
CA GLU A 60 3.96 -12.15 -7.58
C GLU A 60 3.13 -11.92 -6.32
N GLY A 61 2.58 -10.71 -6.14
CA GLY A 61 1.84 -10.33 -4.94
C GLY A 61 2.70 -10.29 -3.67
N LEU A 62 2.07 -10.01 -2.53
CA LEU A 62 2.70 -10.09 -1.21
C LEU A 62 1.94 -11.05 -0.29
N ASN A 63 2.65 -11.65 0.66
CA ASN A 63 2.00 -12.42 1.73
C ASN A 63 1.40 -11.46 2.77
N PHE A 64 0.17 -11.75 3.17
CA PHE A 64 -0.57 -11.08 4.23
C PHE A 64 -1.08 -12.11 5.24
N LEU A 65 -1.42 -11.66 6.44
CA LEU A 65 -2.05 -12.49 7.47
C LEU A 65 -3.52 -12.13 7.59
N ASP A 66 -4.38 -13.15 7.65
CA ASP A 66 -5.79 -12.98 8.00
C ASP A 66 -6.01 -12.98 9.53
N ALA A 67 -7.28 -12.88 9.94
CA ALA A 67 -7.68 -12.89 11.35
C ALA A 67 -7.32 -14.18 12.10
N ASP A 68 -7.17 -15.29 11.40
CA ASP A 68 -6.80 -16.59 11.98
C ASP A 68 -5.27 -16.81 11.97
N GLY A 69 -4.51 -15.83 11.51
CA GLY A 69 -3.06 -15.91 11.36
C GLY A 69 -2.63 -16.78 10.17
N ARG A 70 -3.54 -17.10 9.25
CA ARG A 70 -3.19 -17.83 8.02
C ARG A 70 -2.60 -16.86 7.01
N GLU A 71 -1.51 -17.29 6.39
CA GLU A 71 -0.95 -16.56 5.26
C GLU A 71 -1.81 -16.70 4.02
N TYR A 72 -2.03 -15.59 3.33
CA TYR A 72 -2.64 -15.59 2.01
C TYR A 72 -1.89 -14.63 1.09
N ARG A 73 -1.92 -14.94 -0.21
CA ARG A 73 -1.32 -14.10 -1.24
C ARG A 73 -2.30 -13.01 -1.67
N GLY A 74 -1.84 -11.76 -1.62
CA GLY A 74 -2.61 -10.58 -2.01
C GLY A 74 -1.97 -9.80 -3.14
N TYR A 75 -2.79 -9.11 -3.92
CA TYR A 75 -2.40 -8.37 -5.12
C TYR A 75 -3.02 -6.98 -5.17
N GLY A 76 -2.25 -5.98 -5.59
CA GLY A 76 -2.71 -4.60 -5.78
C GLY A 76 -2.38 -3.65 -4.63
N LEU A 77 -3.23 -2.63 -4.45
CA LEU A 77 -3.16 -1.63 -3.39
C LEU A 77 -3.11 -2.24 -1.97
N PHE A 78 -2.06 -1.90 -1.22
CA PHE A 78 -1.89 -2.26 0.18
C PHE A 78 -1.37 -1.07 1.00
N ALA A 79 -1.57 -1.15 2.32
CA ALA A 79 -0.94 -0.27 3.29
C ALA A 79 0.02 -1.05 4.20
N ALA A 80 1.10 -0.40 4.62
CA ALA A 80 2.02 -0.88 5.63
C ALA A 80 2.28 0.19 6.69
N LEU A 81 2.49 -0.25 7.93
CA LEU A 81 2.80 0.63 9.06
C LEU A 81 4.20 0.36 9.59
N SER A 82 4.92 1.44 9.88
CA SER A 82 6.17 1.41 10.62
C SER A 82 6.06 2.25 11.88
N PHE A 83 6.57 1.69 12.99
CA PHE A 83 6.58 2.32 14.31
C PHE A 83 8.00 2.77 14.72
N ASP A 84 8.98 2.55 13.85
CA ASP A 84 10.42 2.73 14.09
C ASP A 84 11.08 3.51 12.94
N GLU A 85 10.40 4.57 12.49
CA GLU A 85 10.94 5.53 11.52
C GLU A 85 11.29 4.92 10.15
N GLY A 86 10.57 3.86 9.77
CA GLY A 86 10.72 3.17 8.49
C GLY A 86 11.76 2.07 8.48
N ALA A 87 12.32 1.71 9.64
CA ALA A 87 13.30 0.62 9.76
C ALA A 87 12.64 -0.76 9.57
N THR A 88 11.45 -0.99 10.12
CA THR A 88 10.66 -2.20 9.93
C THR A 88 9.20 -1.90 9.62
N TRP A 89 8.52 -2.87 8.99
CA TRP A 89 7.12 -2.77 8.54
C TRP A 89 6.30 -3.97 9.01
N PRO A 90 6.03 -4.06 10.33
CA PRO A 90 5.42 -5.25 10.94
C PRO A 90 3.96 -5.48 10.56
N LEU A 91 3.23 -4.44 10.16
CA LEU A 91 1.83 -4.55 9.74
C LEU A 91 1.71 -4.22 8.26
N LYS A 92 1.09 -5.13 7.50
CA LYS A 92 0.74 -4.97 6.09
C LYS A 92 -0.71 -5.42 5.91
N LYS A 93 -1.52 -4.64 5.21
CA LYS A 93 -2.95 -4.91 4.99
C LYS A 93 -3.37 -4.53 3.57
N LEU A 94 -4.06 -5.42 2.87
CA LEU A 94 -4.72 -5.09 1.60
C LEU A 94 -5.86 -4.10 1.82
N ILE A 95 -6.03 -3.16 0.91
CA ILE A 95 -7.12 -2.18 0.96
C ILE A 95 -8.36 -2.75 0.27
N THR A 96 -9.06 -3.64 0.96
CA THR A 96 -10.31 -4.28 0.52
C THR A 96 -11.31 -4.41 1.67
N ARG A 97 -12.59 -4.53 1.32
CA ARG A 97 -13.69 -4.87 2.25
C ARG A 97 -14.05 -6.36 2.25
N GLY A 98 -13.33 -7.21 1.50
CA GLY A 98 -13.49 -8.67 1.49
C GLY A 98 -14.56 -9.22 0.53
N GLY A 99 -15.51 -8.39 0.06
CA GLY A 99 -16.50 -8.77 -0.96
C GLY A 99 -15.98 -8.58 -2.39
N THR A 100 -16.72 -9.12 -3.36
CA THR A 100 -16.40 -9.01 -4.79
C THR A 100 -17.20 -7.89 -5.45
N ASP A 101 -16.50 -6.88 -5.98
CA ASP A 101 -17.09 -5.75 -6.69
C ASP A 101 -16.31 -5.42 -7.96
N GLN A 102 -17.00 -4.86 -8.96
CA GLN A 102 -16.37 -4.27 -10.14
C GLN A 102 -16.18 -2.77 -9.94
N PHE A 103 -14.98 -2.27 -10.19
CA PHE A 103 -14.65 -0.86 -10.13
C PHE A 103 -13.98 -0.39 -11.42
N THR A 104 -14.07 0.92 -11.68
CA THR A 104 -13.24 1.59 -12.67
C THR A 104 -12.21 2.45 -11.96
N GLY A 105 -10.93 2.13 -12.13
CA GLY A 105 -9.81 2.90 -11.59
C GLY A 105 -9.47 4.14 -12.45
N GLY A 106 -10.11 4.26 -13.61
CA GLY A 106 -9.93 5.36 -14.55
C GLY A 106 -8.56 5.40 -15.22
N ALA A 107 -8.44 6.26 -16.25
CA ALA A 107 -7.21 6.49 -17.00
C ALA A 107 -6.48 5.18 -17.37
N TRP A 108 -5.23 5.04 -16.92
CA TRP A 108 -4.40 3.87 -17.22
C TRP A 108 -4.72 2.64 -16.37
N THR A 109 -5.45 2.79 -15.25
CA THR A 109 -5.84 1.69 -14.37
C THR A 109 -6.89 0.81 -15.02
N GLY A 110 -7.87 1.41 -15.70
CA GLY A 110 -8.97 0.68 -16.32
C GLY A 110 -9.92 0.05 -15.31
N ASP A 111 -10.74 -0.88 -15.79
CA ASP A 111 -11.68 -1.63 -14.95
C ASP A 111 -10.97 -2.79 -14.26
N PHE A 112 -11.36 -3.06 -13.01
CA PHE A 112 -10.80 -4.15 -12.22
C PHE A 112 -11.84 -4.72 -11.25
N THR A 113 -11.65 -5.99 -10.91
CA THR A 113 -12.40 -6.65 -9.86
C THR A 113 -11.64 -6.50 -8.55
N MET A 114 -12.28 -5.95 -7.53
CA MET A 114 -11.78 -5.99 -6.16
C MET A 114 -12.44 -7.17 -5.45
N ASP A 115 -11.63 -7.99 -4.79
CA ASP A 115 -12.08 -9.09 -3.94
C ASP A 115 -11.24 -9.17 -2.66
N ARG A 116 -11.30 -10.29 -1.93
CA ARG A 116 -10.52 -10.51 -0.70
C ARG A 116 -9.00 -10.49 -0.93
N THR A 117 -8.55 -10.85 -2.12
CA THR A 117 -7.15 -11.05 -2.50
C THR A 117 -6.66 -10.07 -3.57
N HIS A 118 -7.55 -9.41 -4.30
CA HIS A 118 -7.22 -8.44 -5.35
C HIS A 118 -7.79 -7.06 -5.00
N THR A 119 -6.96 -6.03 -5.09
CA THR A 119 -7.33 -4.63 -4.92
C THR A 119 -6.92 -3.79 -6.12
N GLU A 120 -7.13 -2.47 -6.08
CA GLU A 120 -6.80 -1.58 -7.19
C GLU A 120 -5.33 -1.80 -7.65
N PRO A 121 -5.09 -2.21 -8.91
CA PRO A 121 -3.79 -2.74 -9.30
C PRO A 121 -2.74 -1.65 -9.54
N LYS A 122 -3.19 -0.43 -9.84
CA LYS A 122 -2.34 0.74 -10.09
C LYS A 122 -3.17 2.02 -10.03
N GLY A 123 -2.48 3.14 -9.90
CA GLY A 123 -3.09 4.46 -9.87
C GLY A 123 -2.11 5.49 -9.31
N TYR A 124 -2.41 6.76 -9.56
CA TYR A 124 -1.65 7.84 -8.95
C TYR A 124 -2.30 8.25 -7.64
N MET A 125 -1.59 8.03 -6.53
CA MET A 125 -2.16 8.25 -5.21
C MET A 125 -1.67 9.54 -4.55
N ALA A 126 -2.57 10.12 -3.75
CA ALA A 126 -2.28 11.16 -2.77
C ALA A 126 -3.11 10.91 -1.51
N ALA A 127 -2.59 11.27 -0.34
CA ALA A 127 -3.33 11.13 0.90
C ALA A 127 -3.13 12.31 1.85
N THR A 128 -4.13 12.49 2.71
CA THR A 128 -4.06 13.37 3.88
C THR A 128 -4.76 12.72 5.05
N GLN A 129 -4.45 13.18 6.27
CA GLN A 129 -5.15 12.75 7.48
C GLN A 129 -5.91 13.92 8.10
N SER A 130 -7.21 13.78 8.27
CA SER A 130 -8.05 14.77 8.94
C SER A 130 -7.82 14.78 10.45
N PRO A 131 -8.20 15.86 11.17
CA PRO A 131 -7.99 15.96 12.62
C PRO A 131 -8.63 14.86 13.47
N ASN A 132 -9.68 14.22 12.97
CA ASN A 132 -10.33 13.07 13.63
C ASN A 132 -9.63 11.72 13.36
N GLY A 133 -8.43 11.73 12.77
CA GLY A 133 -7.64 10.53 12.50
C GLY A 133 -8.03 9.77 11.23
N THR A 134 -9.05 10.23 10.47
CA THR A 134 -9.40 9.59 9.20
C THR A 134 -8.31 9.87 8.15
N ILE A 135 -7.82 8.81 7.53
CA ILE A 135 -6.94 8.85 6.38
C ILE A 135 -7.82 8.90 5.13
N HIS A 136 -7.64 9.95 4.34
CA HIS A 136 -8.27 10.13 3.04
C HIS A 136 -7.22 9.84 1.97
N LEU A 137 -7.39 8.73 1.25
CA LEU A 137 -6.53 8.35 0.13
C LEU A 137 -7.33 8.47 -1.16
N ILE A 138 -6.84 9.24 -2.11
CA ILE A 138 -7.39 9.29 -3.47
C ILE A 138 -6.46 8.56 -4.42
N SER A 139 -7.03 7.80 -5.35
CA SER A 139 -6.33 7.26 -6.52
C SER A 139 -6.69 8.08 -7.76
N SER A 140 -6.38 7.55 -8.95
CA SER A 140 -6.75 8.19 -10.22
C SER A 140 -8.27 8.39 -10.40
N ARG A 141 -9.12 7.61 -9.71
CA ARG A 141 -10.59 7.70 -9.81
C ARG A 141 -11.32 7.45 -8.50
N LEU A 142 -10.72 6.72 -7.57
CA LEU A 142 -11.38 6.22 -6.36
C LEU A 142 -10.97 7.03 -5.12
N HIS A 143 -11.86 7.05 -4.13
CA HIS A 143 -11.61 7.66 -2.82
C HIS A 143 -11.80 6.60 -1.73
N TYR A 144 -10.75 6.37 -0.96
CA TYR A 144 -10.73 5.48 0.18
C TYR A 144 -10.70 6.28 1.49
N ARG A 145 -11.38 5.74 2.50
CA ARG A 145 -11.40 6.28 3.86
C ARG A 145 -11.20 5.15 4.85
N PHE A 146 -10.19 5.29 5.70
CA PHE A 146 -9.88 4.35 6.79
C PHE A 146 -9.12 5.11 7.89
N ASN A 147 -8.69 4.43 8.95
CA ASN A 147 -7.92 5.02 10.04
C ASN A 147 -6.89 4.01 10.58
N LEU A 148 -6.06 4.46 11.52
CA LEU A 148 -5.02 3.60 12.13
C LEU A 148 -5.63 2.36 12.80
N ALA A 149 -6.73 2.50 13.53
CA ALA A 149 -7.37 1.38 14.21
C ALA A 149 -7.79 0.27 13.22
N TRP A 150 -8.38 0.63 12.07
CA TRP A 150 -8.73 -0.35 11.03
C TRP A 150 -7.51 -1.00 10.38
N LEU A 151 -6.40 -0.25 10.20
CA LEU A 151 -5.15 -0.80 9.67
C LEU A 151 -4.49 -1.81 10.63
N GLN A 152 -4.73 -1.67 11.93
CA GLN A 152 -4.23 -2.58 12.96
C GLN A 152 -5.11 -3.83 13.15
N GLN A 153 -6.34 -3.82 12.64
CA GLN A 153 -7.17 -5.02 12.63
C GLN A 153 -6.66 -6.01 11.58
N PRO A 154 -6.77 -7.32 11.81
CA PRO A 154 -6.49 -8.32 10.78
C PRO A 154 -7.34 -8.12 9.52
N ALA A 155 -6.93 -8.74 8.41
CA ALA A 155 -7.81 -8.87 7.25
C ALA A 155 -9.01 -9.77 7.61
N PRO A 156 -10.17 -9.59 6.95
CA PRO A 156 -11.29 -10.52 7.12
C PRO A 156 -10.83 -11.96 6.87
N GLY A 157 -11.21 -12.88 7.76
CA GLY A 157 -10.94 -14.32 7.59
C GLY A 157 -11.60 -14.86 6.31
N SER A 158 -11.15 -16.01 5.83
CA SER A 158 -11.91 -16.75 4.82
C SER A 158 -13.24 -17.18 5.43
N GLU A 159 -14.37 -16.73 4.86
CA GLU A 159 -15.64 -17.42 5.08
C GLU A 159 -15.48 -18.84 4.54
N GLU A 160 -15.82 -19.85 5.36
CA GLU A 160 -15.97 -21.25 4.92
C GLU A 160 -17.17 -21.40 3.98
#